data_AF-A0A2K6B9Y0-F1
#
_entry.id   AF-A0A2K6B9Y0-F1
#
_cell.length_a   1.000
_cell.length_b   1.000
_cell.length_c   1.000
_cell.angle_alpha   90.00
_cell.angle_beta   90.00
_cell.angle_gamma   90.00
#
_symmetry.space_group_name_H-M   'P 1'
#
loop_
_entity.id
_entity.type
_entity.pdbx_description
1 polymer ?
#
loop_
_entity_poly.entity_id
_entity_poly.type
_entity_poly.pdbx_seq_one_letter_code
_entity_poly.pdbx_strand_id
1 'polypeptide(L)'
;METAVGLFSDVSGGYFLPRLQGKLDVYRAGIATHSVDSEKLGMLEEDLLALKYPSKENIAAVLENYHTESKIDRDKPFILEEHMGKINSCFSANTVGQIIENLQQDGSSFAPLLILVIFLFLPHLQLLPPLKS
;
A
#
# COMPACT_ATOMS: atom_id res chain seq x y z
N MET A 1 5.61 6.48 -7.92
CA MET A 1 6.42 6.04 -6.76
C MET A 1 7.88 6.14 -7.15
N GLU A 2 8.79 6.47 -6.25
CA GLU A 2 10.17 6.95 -6.53
C GLU A 2 10.94 6.17 -7.61
N THR A 3 10.73 4.85 -7.74
CA THR A 3 11.35 4.03 -8.80
C THR A 3 10.99 4.49 -10.22
N ALA A 4 9.83 5.11 -10.40
CA ALA A 4 9.39 5.71 -11.66
C ALA A 4 10.26 6.88 -12.13
N VAL A 5 10.98 7.51 -11.20
CA VAL A 5 11.94 8.57 -11.48
C VAL A 5 13.38 8.12 -11.19
N GLY A 6 13.60 6.80 -11.01
CA GLY A 6 14.92 6.21 -10.76
C GLY A 6 15.43 6.31 -9.32
N LEU A 7 14.55 6.64 -8.36
CA LEU A 7 14.88 6.78 -6.93
C LEU A 7 14.38 5.57 -6.10
N PHE A 8 14.91 5.39 -4.90
CA PHE A 8 14.53 4.32 -3.97
C PHE A 8 13.93 4.93 -2.71
N SER A 9 12.75 4.45 -2.29
CA SER A 9 11.97 4.92 -1.13
C SER A 9 12.80 5.57 -0.02
N ASP A 10 12.94 6.89 -0.13
CA ASP A 10 14.00 7.67 0.50
C ASP A 10 13.58 8.09 1.92
N VAL A 11 12.27 8.20 2.15
CA VAL A 11 11.65 8.57 3.43
C VAL A 11 11.03 7.36 4.13
N SER A 12 11.86 6.59 4.83
CA SER A 12 11.47 5.46 5.70
C SER A 12 10.67 4.32 5.01
N GLY A 13 10.51 4.31 3.69
CA GLY A 13 9.79 3.27 2.96
C GLY A 13 10.38 1.88 3.20
N GLY A 14 11.70 1.76 3.33
CA GLY A 14 12.37 0.51 3.70
C GLY A 14 12.05 0.01 5.13
N TYR A 15 11.56 0.88 6.03
CA TYR A 15 11.12 0.50 7.37
C TYR A 15 9.63 0.15 7.40
N PHE A 16 8.77 0.97 6.80
CA PHE A 16 7.32 0.81 6.89
C PHE A 16 6.77 -0.25 5.93
N LEU A 17 7.22 -0.27 4.67
CA LEU A 17 6.64 -1.14 3.62
C LEU A 17 6.75 -2.65 3.94
N PRO A 18 7.89 -3.17 4.46
CA PRO A 18 7.98 -4.60 4.82
C PRO A 18 7.10 -5.00 6.02
N ARG A 19 6.57 -4.02 6.78
CA ARG A 19 5.76 -4.23 7.98
C ARG A 19 4.25 -4.08 7.73
N LEU A 20 3.86 -3.70 6.51
CA LEU A 20 2.44 -3.63 6.14
C LEU A 20 1.90 -5.04 5.96
N GLN A 21 0.68 -5.30 6.45
CA GLN A 21 0.05 -6.63 6.40
C GLN A 21 -0.57 -6.95 5.03
N GLY A 22 0.01 -6.45 3.94
CA GLY A 22 -0.41 -6.75 2.57
C GLY A 22 -1.75 -6.16 2.13
N LYS A 23 -2.37 -5.29 2.93
CA LYS A 23 -3.60 -4.57 2.54
C LYS A 23 -3.20 -3.24 1.89
N LEU A 24 -3.91 -2.75 0.87
CA LEU A 24 -3.51 -1.53 0.12
C LEU A 24 -4.41 -0.32 0.35
N ASP A 25 -5.63 -0.50 0.87
CA ASP A 25 -6.40 0.67 1.31
C ASP A 25 -5.60 1.37 2.41
N VAL A 26 -5.32 2.67 2.27
CA VAL A 26 -4.38 3.42 3.12
C VAL A 26 -4.63 3.15 4.60
N TYR A 27 -5.89 3.07 5.01
CA TYR A 27 -6.27 2.69 6.38
C TYR A 27 -6.00 1.20 6.66
N ARG A 28 -6.56 0.29 5.85
CA ARG A 28 -6.42 -1.18 6.06
C ARG A 28 -4.98 -1.68 5.89
N ALA A 29 -4.17 -0.97 5.13
CA ALA A 29 -2.75 -1.16 4.89
C ALA A 29 -1.92 -0.91 6.15
N GLY A 30 -2.47 -0.16 7.11
CA GLY A 30 -1.73 0.35 8.26
C GLY A 30 -0.90 1.59 7.95
N ILE A 31 -1.21 2.30 6.86
CA ILE A 31 -0.56 3.57 6.48
C ILE A 31 -1.27 4.75 7.17
N ALA A 32 -2.60 4.73 7.21
CA ALA A 32 -3.43 5.67 7.96
C ALA A 32 -4.01 5.00 9.21
N THR A 33 -4.11 5.75 10.31
CA THR A 33 -4.69 5.26 11.57
C THR A 33 -6.19 5.43 11.64
N HIS A 34 -6.76 6.36 10.87
CA HIS A 34 -8.19 6.66 10.78
C HIS A 34 -8.50 7.11 9.36
N SER A 35 -9.72 6.89 8.90
CA SER A 35 -10.26 7.35 7.61
C SER A 35 -11.52 8.16 7.87
N VAL A 36 -11.68 9.30 7.17
CA VAL A 36 -12.81 10.22 7.36
C VAL A 36 -13.32 10.65 6.00
N ASP A 37 -14.65 10.71 5.85
CA ASP A 37 -15.28 11.21 4.63
C ASP A 37 -14.84 12.65 4.37
N SER A 38 -14.43 12.97 3.13
CA SER A 38 -13.88 14.29 2.80
C SER A 38 -14.86 15.44 3.11
N GLU A 39 -16.16 15.18 3.02
CA GLU A 39 -17.25 16.09 3.39
C GLU A 39 -17.29 16.44 4.89
N LYS A 40 -16.79 15.55 5.76
CA LYS A 40 -16.71 15.75 7.21
C LYS A 40 -15.36 16.27 7.69
N LEU A 41 -14.38 16.40 6.79
CA LEU A 41 -13.02 16.82 7.15
C LEU A 41 -12.99 18.21 7.80
N GLY A 42 -13.80 19.15 7.30
CA GLY A 42 -13.89 20.50 7.90
C GLY A 42 -14.46 20.47 9.32
N MET A 43 -15.46 19.62 9.57
CA MET A 43 -16.04 19.47 10.91
C MET A 43 -15.04 18.83 11.89
N LEU A 44 -14.28 17.84 11.43
CA LEU A 44 -13.21 17.23 12.22
C LEU A 44 -12.15 18.27 12.63
N GLU A 45 -11.73 19.13 11.70
CA GLU A 45 -10.77 20.20 11.98
C GLU A 45 -11.30 21.17 13.04
N GLU A 46 -12.55 21.61 12.90
CA GLU A 46 -13.21 22.49 13.88
C GLU A 46 -13.31 21.85 15.27
N ASP A 47 -13.68 20.56 15.34
CA ASP A 47 -13.79 19.83 16.61
C ASP A 47 -12.43 19.64 17.29
N LEU A 48 -11.38 19.38 16.52
CA LEU A 48 -10.01 19.30 17.04
C LEU A 48 -9.52 20.66 17.58
N LEU A 49 -9.85 21.75 16.88
CA LEU A 49 -9.50 23.12 17.30
C LEU A 49 -10.27 23.57 18.54
N ALA A 50 -11.50 23.08 18.73
CA ALA A 50 -12.35 23.42 19.87
C ALA A 50 -11.95 22.73 21.19
N LEU A 51 -11.02 21.76 21.16
CA LEU A 51 -10.55 21.05 22.34
C LEU A 51 -9.80 21.97 23.32
N LYS A 52 -10.43 22.25 24.47
CA LYS A 52 -9.84 23.11 25.52
C LYS A 52 -8.63 22.49 26.23
N TYR A 53 -8.56 21.17 26.30
CA TYR A 53 -7.46 20.41 26.92
C TYR A 53 -7.18 19.14 26.10
N PRO A 54 -6.38 19.24 25.03
CA PRO A 54 -6.07 18.09 24.19
C PRO A 54 -5.18 17.10 24.93
N SER A 55 -5.67 15.88 25.13
CA SER A 55 -4.90 14.71 25.52
C SER A 55 -4.91 13.68 24.39
N LYS A 56 -4.00 12.71 24.42
CA LYS A 56 -3.97 11.64 23.40
C LYS A 56 -5.30 10.90 23.34
N GLU A 57 -5.92 10.68 24.50
CA GLU A 57 -7.18 9.96 24.66
C GLU A 57 -8.34 10.76 24.08
N ASN A 58 -8.40 12.07 24.36
CA ASN A 58 -9.47 12.93 23.85
C ASN A 58 -9.38 13.12 22.33
N ILE A 59 -8.15 13.27 21.80
CA ILE A 59 -7.92 13.37 20.35
C ILE A 59 -8.29 12.04 19.67
N ALA A 60 -7.88 10.91 20.24
CA ALA A 60 -8.22 9.59 19.71
C ALA A 60 -9.73 9.37 19.69
N ALA A 61 -10.47 9.80 20.73
CA ALA A 61 -11.92 9.68 20.76
C ALA A 61 -12.62 10.49 19.65
N VAL A 62 -12.16 11.71 19.37
CA VAL A 62 -12.69 12.52 18.26
C VAL A 62 -12.41 11.82 16.92
N LEU A 63 -11.17 11.39 16.69
CA LEU A 63 -10.78 10.70 15.46
C LEU A 63 -11.58 9.39 15.26
N GLU A 64 -11.80 8.61 16.33
CA GLU A 64 -12.55 7.35 16.30
C GLU A 64 -14.03 7.55 15.96
N ASN A 65 -14.64 8.62 16.46
CA ASN A 65 -16.04 8.96 16.14
C ASN A 65 -16.19 9.24 14.63
N TYR A 66 -15.36 10.14 14.09
CA TYR A 66 -15.40 10.46 12.66
C TYR A 66 -15.04 9.26 11.79
N HIS A 67 -14.14 8.40 12.28
CA HIS A 67 -13.78 7.17 11.60
C HIS A 67 -14.94 6.18 11.54
N THR A 68 -15.61 5.93 12.66
CA THR A 68 -16.76 5.03 12.76
C THR A 68 -17.95 5.54 11.96
N GLU A 69 -18.09 6.86 11.81
CA GLU A 69 -19.15 7.44 11.01
C GLU A 69 -18.85 7.43 9.50
N SER A 70 -17.59 7.27 9.09
CA SER A 70 -17.19 7.30 7.68
C SER A 70 -17.85 6.17 6.88
N LYS A 71 -18.46 6.50 5.74
CA LYS A 71 -19.14 5.49 4.89
C LYS A 71 -18.21 4.87 3.84
N ILE A 72 -16.99 5.37 3.72
CA ILE A 72 -16.02 4.90 2.72
C ILE A 72 -15.72 3.41 2.93
N ASP A 73 -16.03 2.62 1.89
CA ASP A 73 -15.53 1.28 1.61
C ASP A 73 -15.65 0.20 2.72
N ARG A 74 -16.52 0.39 3.73
CA ARG A 74 -16.75 -0.60 4.81
C ARG A 74 -17.05 -2.00 4.30
N ASP A 75 -17.83 -2.11 3.23
CA ASP A 75 -18.26 -3.37 2.64
C ASP A 75 -17.49 -3.72 1.34
N LYS A 76 -16.54 -2.89 0.92
CA LYS A 76 -15.80 -3.15 -0.31
C LYS A 76 -14.68 -4.16 -0.02
N PRO A 77 -14.71 -5.34 -0.66
CA PRO A 77 -13.61 -6.27 -0.53
C PRO A 77 -12.34 -5.59 -1.04
N PHE A 78 -11.23 -5.85 -0.35
CA PHE A 78 -9.95 -5.31 -0.77
C PHE A 78 -9.67 -5.80 -2.20
N ILE A 79 -9.38 -4.86 -3.12
CA ILE A 79 -9.33 -5.11 -4.56
C ILE A 79 -8.31 -6.21 -4.93
N LEU A 80 -7.26 -6.38 -4.10
CA LEU A 80 -6.24 -7.40 -4.31
C LEU A 80 -6.36 -8.57 -3.32
N GLU A 81 -7.40 -8.66 -2.49
CA GLU A 81 -7.59 -9.75 -1.51
C GLU A 81 -7.51 -11.12 -2.20
N GLU A 82 -8.17 -11.26 -3.35
CA GLU A 82 -8.13 -12.47 -4.18
C GLU A 82 -6.71 -12.80 -4.69
N HIS A 83 -5.86 -11.79 -4.83
CA HIS A 83 -4.51 -11.92 -5.37
C HIS A 83 -3.43 -11.95 -4.28
N MET A 84 -3.77 -11.81 -3.00
CA MET A 84 -2.79 -11.70 -1.92
C MET A 84 -1.91 -12.92 -1.75
N GLY A 85 -2.46 -14.13 -1.89
CA GLY A 85 -1.65 -15.36 -1.85
C GLY A 85 -0.59 -15.38 -2.96
N LYS A 86 -0.94 -14.89 -4.14
CA LYS A 86 -0.06 -14.81 -5.31
C LYS A 86 0.99 -13.73 -5.15
N ILE A 87 0.58 -12.55 -4.66
CA ILE A 87 1.50 -11.44 -4.36
C ILE A 87 2.54 -11.91 -3.34
N ASN A 88 2.12 -12.49 -2.21
CA ASN A 88 3.03 -12.98 -1.19
C ASN A 88 3.99 -14.05 -1.74
N SER A 89 3.49 -14.97 -2.57
CA SER A 89 4.34 -15.99 -3.19
C SER A 89 5.35 -15.37 -4.16
N CYS A 90 4.90 -14.52 -5.08
CA CYS A 90 5.74 -13.96 -6.14
C CYS A 90 6.82 -13.02 -5.59
N PHE A 91 6.47 -12.20 -4.60
CA PHE A 91 7.36 -11.20 -3.97
C PHE A 91 8.14 -11.72 -2.77
N SER A 92 8.08 -13.02 -2.46
CA SER A 92 8.89 -13.63 -1.39
C SER A 92 10.36 -13.86 -1.77
N ALA A 93 10.70 -13.76 -3.06
CA ALA A 93 12.05 -13.99 -3.54
C ALA A 93 12.99 -12.81 -3.24
N ASN A 94 14.28 -13.12 -3.05
CA ASN A 94 15.30 -12.15 -2.64
C ASN A 94 15.86 -11.32 -3.81
N THR A 95 15.48 -11.63 -5.05
CA THR A 95 15.99 -10.95 -6.26
C THR A 95 14.86 -10.62 -7.22
N VAL A 96 14.97 -9.49 -7.93
CA VAL A 96 13.96 -9.08 -8.91
C VAL A 96 13.85 -10.07 -10.06
N GLY A 97 14.95 -10.73 -10.45
CA GLY A 97 14.93 -11.79 -11.47
C GLY A 97 14.02 -12.97 -11.08
N GLN A 98 14.16 -13.46 -9.85
CA GLN A 98 13.31 -14.53 -9.32
C GLN A 98 11.85 -14.09 -9.14
N ILE A 99 11.60 -12.82 -8.78
CA ILE A 99 10.24 -12.25 -8.72
C ILE A 99 9.60 -12.28 -10.12
N ILE A 100 10.33 -11.91 -11.17
CA ILE A 100 9.84 -11.96 -12.56
C ILE A 100 9.56 -13.41 -12.97
N GLU A 101 10.45 -14.35 -12.66
CA GLU A 101 10.22 -15.78 -12.93
C GLU A 101 8.96 -16.30 -12.22
N ASN A 102 8.77 -15.97 -10.94
CA ASN A 102 7.57 -16.35 -10.19
C ASN A 102 6.30 -15.75 -10.80
N LEU A 103 6.34 -14.48 -11.22
CA LEU A 103 5.22 -13.83 -11.90
C LEU A 103 4.91 -14.47 -13.26
N GLN A 104 5.93 -14.85 -14.02
CA GLN A 104 5.77 -15.55 -15.29
C GLN A 104 5.13 -16.93 -15.11
N GLN A 105 5.46 -17.64 -14.01
CA GLN A 105 4.86 -18.93 -13.69
C GLN A 105 3.44 -18.85 -13.10
N ASP A 106 3.07 -17.76 -12.43
CA ASP A 106 1.72 -17.58 -11.87
C ASP A 106 0.63 -17.55 -12.95
N GLY A 107 0.94 -17.08 -14.15
CA GLY A 107 0.06 -17.16 -15.33
C GLY A 107 -1.28 -16.41 -15.21
N SER A 108 -1.48 -15.59 -14.17
CA SER A 108 -2.68 -14.79 -13.99
C SER A 108 -2.72 -13.60 -14.96
N SER A 109 -3.92 -13.06 -15.18
CA SER A 109 -4.11 -11.81 -15.94
C SER A 109 -3.43 -10.59 -15.30
N PHE A 110 -3.08 -10.66 -14.01
CA PHE A 110 -2.41 -9.61 -13.26
C PHE A 110 -0.89 -9.57 -13.50
N ALA A 111 -0.27 -10.74 -13.72
CA ALA A 111 1.19 -10.85 -13.83
C ALA A 111 1.80 -10.13 -15.05
N PRO A 112 1.24 -10.20 -16.27
CA PRO A 112 1.81 -9.51 -17.44
C PRO A 112 1.88 -7.98 -17.26
N LEU A 113 0.84 -7.38 -16.66
CA LEU A 113 0.81 -5.94 -16.39
C LEU A 113 1.88 -5.56 -15.37
N LEU A 114 2.03 -6.35 -14.30
CA LEU A 114 3.02 -6.10 -13.26
C LEU A 114 4.46 -6.23 -13.78
N ILE A 115 4.73 -7.25 -14.61
CA ILE A 115 6.03 -7.44 -15.28
C ILE A 115 6.35 -6.24 -16.18
N LEU A 116 5.38 -5.75 -16.96
CA LEU A 116 5.57 -4.57 -17.82
C LEU A 116 5.93 -3.33 -16.98
N VAL A 117 5.24 -3.12 -15.86
CA VAL A 117 5.50 -2.03 -14.92
C VAL A 117 6.90 -2.15 -14.30
N ILE A 118 7.32 -3.35 -13.89
CA ILE A 118 8.66 -3.60 -13.35
C ILE A 118 9.74 -3.25 -14.39
N PHE A 119 9.57 -3.68 -15.64
CA PHE A 119 10.52 -3.36 -16.71
C PHE A 119 10.54 -1.88 -17.08
N LEU A 120 9.39 -1.20 -17.00
CA LEU A 120 9.30 0.24 -17.25
C LEU A 120 10.12 1.03 -16.21
N PHE A 121 10.14 0.58 -14.96
CA PHE A 121 10.79 1.27 -13.86
C PHE A 121 12.22 0.80 -13.56
N LEU A 122 12.62 -0.37 -14.07
CA LEU A 122 13.96 -0.93 -13.92
C LEU A 122 14.54 -1.35 -15.29
N PRO A 123 14.81 -0.40 -16.20
CA PRO A 123 15.24 -0.71 -17.56
C PRO A 123 16.59 -1.45 -17.63
N HIS A 124 17.43 -1.32 -16.60
CA HIS A 124 18.70 -2.06 -16.50
C HIS A 124 18.51 -3.59 -16.37
N LEU A 125 17.33 -4.05 -15.94
CA LEU A 125 17.02 -5.49 -15.88
C LEU A 125 16.76 -6.10 -17.27
N GLN A 126 16.46 -5.30 -18.29
CA GLN A 126 16.31 -5.79 -19.67
C GLN A 126 17.65 -6.20 -20.31
N LEU A 127 18.77 -5.78 -19.73
CA LEU A 127 20.12 -6.05 -20.21
C LEU A 127 20.76 -7.28 -19.56
N LEU A 128 20.11 -7.89 -18.57
CA LEU A 128 20.62 -9.10 -17.94
C LEU A 128 20.36 -10.31 -18.86
N PRO A 129 21.38 -11.13 -19.15
CA PRO A 129 21.17 -12.38 -19.87
C PRO A 129 20.18 -13.26 -19.08
N PRO A 130 19.34 -14.07 -19.77
CA PRO A 130 18.43 -14.97 -19.08
C PRO A 130 19.23 -15.83 -18.09
N LEU A 131 18.83 -15.79 -16.81
CA LEU A 131 19.41 -16.64 -15.79
C LEU A 131 19.20 -18.09 -16.25
N LYS A 132 20.32 -18.79 -16.47
CA LYS A 132 20.31 -20.21 -16.83
C LYS A 132 19.72 -20.99 -15.66
N SER A 133 18.73 -21.83 -15.97
CA SER A 133 18.18 -22.90 -15.14
C SER A 133 19.25 -23.83 -14.60
#